data_AF-A0A5C5YJQ4-F1
#
_entry.id   AF-A0A5C5YJQ4-F1
#
_cell.length_a   1.000
_cell.length_b   1.000
_cell.length_c   1.000
_cell.angle_alpha   90.00
_cell.angle_beta   90.00
_cell.angle_gamma   90.00
#
_symmetry.space_group_name_H-M   'P 1'
#
loop_
_entity.id
_entity.type
_entity.pdbx_description
1 polymer ?
#
loop_
_entity_poly.entity_id
_entity_poly.type
_entity_poly.pdbx_seq_one_letter_code
_entity_poly.pdbx_strand_id
1 'polypeptide(L)'
;MKRVIHFVLLLAAAWIVMTLTHESGHIIGGMVCGATLTDFQLAPWRLPYSVHSPDPHPLITLWAGPLFGVVAPLTLAALIRKRWAWLIADFCLVANGGYLALAWISGDRFLDTPRLLDAGANPATIVLYCIVTIVAGYVWFRSDCIHFLTPSPPDEKQDSPAD
;
A
#
# COMPACT_ATOMS: atom_id res chain seq x y z
N MET A 1 15.50 -21.05 6.37
CA MET A 1 14.26 -20.85 7.16
C MET A 1 14.17 -19.49 7.84
N LYS A 2 15.10 -19.06 8.71
CA LYS A 2 14.99 -17.77 9.45
C LYS A 2 14.72 -16.53 8.56
N ARG A 3 15.41 -16.41 7.41
CA ARG A 3 15.22 -15.29 6.46
C ARG A 3 13.83 -15.27 5.82
N VAL A 4 13.37 -16.44 5.38
CA VAL A 4 12.02 -16.60 4.80
C VAL A 4 10.96 -16.23 5.82
N ILE A 5 11.09 -16.68 7.08
CA ILE A 5 10.17 -16.30 8.16
C ILE A 5 10.17 -14.78 8.35
N HIS A 6 11.35 -14.16 8.44
CA HIS A 6 11.46 -12.70 8.58
C HIS A 6 10.80 -11.95 7.41
N PHE A 7 11.04 -12.39 6.18
CA PHE A 7 10.41 -11.82 4.99
C PHE A 7 8.88 -11.97 5.01
N VAL A 8 8.36 -13.15 5.38
CA VAL A 8 6.91 -13.38 5.51
C VAL A 8 6.30 -12.48 6.60
N LEU A 9 6.98 -12.29 7.73
CA LEU A 9 6.54 -11.37 8.76
C LEU A 9 6.52 -9.91 8.27
N LEU A 10 7.51 -9.51 7.46
CA LEU A 10 7.53 -8.19 6.84
C LEU A 10 6.40 -8.01 5.84
N LEU A 11 6.04 -9.04 5.06
CA LEU A 11 4.89 -8.99 4.16
C LEU A 11 3.56 -8.86 4.93
N ALA A 12 3.41 -9.61 6.02
CA ALA A 12 2.23 -9.49 6.88
C ALA A 12 2.13 -8.09 7.50
N ALA A 13 3.25 -7.54 7.97
CA ALA A 13 3.31 -6.17 8.45
C ALA A 13 2.99 -5.15 7.33
N ALA A 14 3.51 -5.36 6.12
CA ALA A 14 3.26 -4.50 4.98
C ALA A 14 1.77 -4.46 4.59
N TRP A 15 1.09 -5.61 4.64
CA TRP A 15 -0.35 -5.68 4.43
C TRP A 15 -1.12 -4.86 5.46
N ILE A 16 -0.78 -4.99 6.76
CA ILE A 16 -1.42 -4.22 7.84
C ILE A 16 -1.17 -2.72 7.65
N VAL A 17 0.06 -2.32 7.31
CA VAL A 17 0.38 -0.90 7.08
C VAL A 17 -0.39 -0.37 5.87
N MET A 18 -0.48 -1.14 4.79
CA MET A 18 -1.23 -0.74 3.60
C MET A 18 -2.69 -0.48 3.93
N THR A 19 -3.38 -1.44 4.57
CA THR A 19 -4.81 -1.30 4.86
C THR A 19 -5.08 -0.18 5.86
N LEU A 20 -4.26 -0.06 6.91
CA LEU A 20 -4.43 1.00 7.91
C LEU A 20 -4.20 2.37 7.31
N THR A 21 -3.13 2.57 6.55
CA THR A 21 -2.85 3.89 5.97
C THR A 21 -3.88 4.25 4.91
N HIS A 22 -4.26 3.31 4.05
CA HIS A 22 -5.29 3.53 3.05
C HIS A 22 -6.63 3.96 3.67
N GLU A 23 -7.17 3.19 4.63
CA GLU A 23 -8.44 3.55 5.28
C GLU A 23 -8.34 4.82 6.13
N SER A 24 -7.19 5.04 6.79
CA SER A 24 -6.95 6.30 7.52
C SER A 24 -7.00 7.51 6.57
N GLY A 25 -6.52 7.35 5.34
CA GLY A 25 -6.61 8.38 4.32
C GLY A 25 -8.05 8.77 4.01
N HIS A 26 -8.94 7.79 3.80
CA HIS A 26 -10.37 8.05 3.61
C HIS A 26 -11.00 8.75 4.80
N ILE A 27 -10.72 8.29 6.02
CA ILE A 27 -11.27 8.89 7.25
C ILE A 27 -10.80 10.33 7.39
N ILE A 28 -9.50 10.61 7.23
CA ILE A 28 -8.95 11.96 7.32
C ILE A 28 -9.52 12.84 6.22
N GLY A 29 -9.57 12.37 4.98
CA GLY A 29 -10.12 13.11 3.85
C GLY A 29 -11.59 13.46 4.04
N GLY A 30 -12.38 12.49 4.50
CA GLY A 30 -13.79 12.67 4.83
C GLY A 30 -14.00 13.66 5.97
N MET A 31 -13.31 13.48 7.10
CA MET A 31 -13.41 14.37 8.27
C MET A 31 -13.05 15.82 7.93
N VAL A 32 -11.98 16.04 7.16
CA VAL A 32 -11.56 17.39 6.73
C VAL A 32 -12.60 18.03 5.81
N CYS A 33 -13.32 17.23 5.02
CA CYS A 33 -14.39 17.71 4.15
C CYS A 33 -15.74 17.81 4.85
N GLY A 34 -15.87 17.41 6.12
CA GLY A 34 -17.13 17.40 6.85
C GLY A 34 -18.02 16.19 6.57
N ALA A 35 -17.45 15.10 6.05
CA ALA A 35 -18.14 13.84 5.86
C ALA A 35 -18.26 13.06 7.17
N THR A 36 -19.40 12.39 7.38
CA THR A 36 -19.64 11.56 8.57
C THR A 36 -19.36 10.10 8.25
N LEU A 37 -18.43 9.46 8.98
CA LEU A 37 -18.16 8.04 8.83
C LEU A 37 -19.36 7.22 9.33
N THR A 38 -19.92 6.38 8.46
CA THR A 38 -21.07 5.52 8.80
C THR A 38 -20.69 4.06 8.98
N ASP A 39 -19.72 3.58 8.21
CA ASP A 39 -19.29 2.17 8.25
C ASP A 39 -17.82 2.05 7.82
N PHE A 40 -17.09 1.11 8.41
CA PHE A 40 -15.73 0.79 8.00
C PHE A 40 -15.41 -0.68 8.27
N GLN A 41 -14.67 -1.32 7.35
CA GLN A 41 -14.28 -2.71 7.48
C GLN A 41 -12.80 -2.88 7.12
N LEU A 42 -12.00 -3.33 8.10
CA LEU A 42 -10.57 -3.65 7.95
C LEU A 42 -10.29 -5.16 7.96
N ALA A 43 -11.30 -5.99 7.64
CA ALA A 43 -11.17 -7.43 7.75
C ALA A 43 -10.06 -7.96 6.81
N PRO A 44 -9.06 -8.72 7.29
CA PRO A 44 -7.90 -9.11 6.48
C PRO A 44 -8.23 -9.94 5.23
N TRP A 45 -9.38 -10.62 5.23
CA TRP A 45 -9.86 -11.51 4.18
C TRP A 45 -10.90 -10.85 3.25
N ARG A 46 -11.21 -9.57 3.45
CA ARG A 46 -12.02 -8.77 2.53
C ARG A 46 -11.23 -7.56 2.09
N LEU A 47 -11.59 -7.01 0.93
CA LEU A 47 -11.06 -5.73 0.52
C LEU A 47 -11.56 -4.66 1.51
N PRO A 48 -10.65 -3.84 2.07
CA PRO A 48 -11.03 -2.82 3.03
C PRO A 48 -11.89 -1.75 2.35
N TYR A 49 -12.84 -1.17 3.11
CA TYR A 49 -13.64 -0.04 2.65
C TYR A 49 -14.11 0.81 3.84
N SER A 50 -14.35 2.10 3.57
CA SER A 50 -15.01 3.04 4.49
C SER A 50 -16.09 3.84 3.77
N VAL A 51 -17.28 3.86 4.35
CA VAL A 51 -18.45 4.58 3.82
C VAL A 51 -18.70 5.83 4.65
N HIS A 52 -18.84 6.95 3.97
CA HIS A 52 -19.17 8.24 4.58
C HIS A 52 -20.51 8.73 4.02
N SER A 53 -21.41 9.18 4.91
CA SER A 53 -22.70 9.78 4.54
C SER A 53 -23.23 10.68 5.65
N PRO A 54 -23.59 11.94 5.36
CA PRO A 54 -23.40 12.64 4.08
C PRO A 54 -21.92 12.89 3.79
N ASP A 55 -21.53 12.88 2.51
CA ASP A 55 -20.19 13.28 2.05
C ASP A 55 -20.31 14.44 1.04
N PRO A 56 -19.95 15.67 1.43
CA PRO A 56 -20.04 16.84 0.55
C PRO A 56 -18.98 16.85 -0.55
N HIS A 57 -17.87 16.11 -0.40
CA HIS A 57 -16.75 16.08 -1.35
C HIS A 57 -16.21 14.66 -1.56
N PRO A 58 -17.02 13.76 -2.16
CA PRO A 58 -16.69 12.33 -2.26
C PRO A 58 -15.40 12.05 -3.01
N LEU A 59 -15.06 12.86 -4.02
CA LEU A 59 -13.79 12.71 -4.74
C LEU A 59 -12.57 12.93 -3.83
N ILE A 60 -12.63 13.89 -2.91
CA ILE A 60 -11.51 14.15 -1.99
C ILE A 60 -11.39 13.00 -1.01
N THR A 61 -12.51 12.58 -0.40
CA THR A 61 -12.56 11.43 0.51
C THR A 61 -12.00 10.18 -0.14
N LEU A 62 -12.44 9.86 -1.36
CA LEU A 62 -12.04 8.65 -2.08
C LEU A 62 -10.58 8.70 -2.56
N TRP A 63 -10.08 9.83 -3.03
CA TRP A 63 -8.67 9.94 -3.41
C TRP A 63 -7.71 9.99 -2.22
N ALA A 64 -8.17 10.50 -1.07
CA ALA A 64 -7.35 10.61 0.12
C ALA A 64 -6.86 9.24 0.61
N GLY A 65 -7.65 8.17 0.44
CA GLY A 65 -7.25 6.81 0.81
C GLY A 65 -6.00 6.32 0.07
N PRO A 66 -6.07 6.12 -1.26
CA PRO A 66 -4.92 5.73 -2.07
C PRO A 66 -3.72 6.67 -1.92
N LEU A 67 -3.94 8.00 -1.96
CA LEU A 67 -2.85 8.97 -1.88
C LEU A 67 -2.13 8.91 -0.54
N PHE A 68 -2.86 8.89 0.57
CA PHE A 68 -2.27 8.78 1.90
C PHE A 68 -1.63 7.41 2.12
N GLY A 69 -2.27 6.35 1.62
CA GLY A 69 -1.78 4.97 1.63
C GLY A 69 -0.43 4.78 0.92
N VAL A 70 -0.04 5.71 0.04
CA VAL A 70 1.27 5.74 -0.61
C VAL A 70 2.22 6.73 0.06
N VAL A 71 1.78 7.97 0.28
CA VAL A 71 2.64 9.05 0.78
C VAL A 71 3.10 8.79 2.21
N ALA A 72 2.24 8.29 3.09
CA ALA A 72 2.58 8.07 4.48
C ALA A 72 3.64 6.96 4.67
N PRO A 73 3.52 5.75 4.06
CA PRO A 73 4.56 4.74 4.15
C PRO A 73 5.90 5.19 3.54
N LEU A 74 5.89 5.85 2.37
CA LEU A 74 7.12 6.36 1.74
C LEU A 74 7.82 7.40 2.61
N THR A 75 7.05 8.33 3.20
CA THR A 75 7.60 9.35 4.11
C THR A 75 8.19 8.68 5.34
N LEU A 76 7.49 7.72 5.95
CA LEU A 76 7.98 7.02 7.12
C LEU A 76 9.25 6.20 6.82
N ALA A 77 9.32 5.54 5.67
CA ALA A 77 10.52 4.84 5.21
C ALA A 77 11.71 5.80 5.02
N ALA A 78 11.46 6.99 4.46
CA ALA A 78 12.48 8.04 4.30
C ALA A 78 12.97 8.60 5.65
N LEU A 79 12.12 8.64 6.68
CA LEU A 79 12.51 9.07 8.03
C LEU A 79 13.29 7.97 8.77
N ILE A 80 12.80 6.73 8.73
CA ILE A 80 13.42 5.57 9.41
C ILE A 80 14.76 5.19 8.75
N ARG A 81 14.85 5.34 7.42
CA ARG A 81 16.04 5.01 6.59
C ARG A 81 16.55 3.58 6.78
N LYS A 82 15.65 2.64 7.10
CA LYS A 82 15.97 1.21 7.19
C LYS A 82 15.35 0.47 6.01
N ARG A 83 16.06 -0.54 5.49
CA ARG A 83 15.64 -1.26 4.28
C ARG A 83 14.32 -2.02 4.47
N TRP A 84 14.06 -2.54 5.67
CA TRP A 84 12.78 -3.19 5.97
C TRP A 84 11.58 -2.24 5.87
N ALA A 85 11.79 -0.95 6.15
CA ALA A 85 10.74 0.07 6.04
C ALA A 85 10.47 0.43 4.57
N TRP A 86 11.52 0.47 3.75
CA TRP A 86 11.39 0.62 2.29
C TRP A 86 10.61 -0.54 1.66
N LEU A 87 10.88 -1.78 2.07
CA LEU A 87 10.11 -2.94 1.59
C LEU A 87 8.62 -2.80 1.88
N ILE A 88 8.27 -2.33 3.08
CA ILE A 88 6.88 -2.06 3.46
C ILE A 88 6.28 -0.95 2.58
N ALA A 89 7.01 0.14 2.38
CA ALA A 89 6.54 1.28 1.58
C ALA A 89 6.36 0.91 0.09
N ASP A 90 7.30 0.17 -0.48
CA ASP A 90 7.25 -0.30 -1.86
C ASP A 90 6.10 -1.29 -2.06
N PHE A 91 5.85 -2.16 -1.08
CA PHE A 91 4.66 -3.01 -1.06
C PHE A 91 3.38 -2.18 -1.05
N CYS A 92 3.29 -1.18 -0.16
CA CYS A 92 2.12 -0.29 -0.09
C CYS A 92 1.90 0.43 -1.42
N LEU A 93 2.96 0.88 -2.09
CA LEU A 93 2.90 1.53 -3.39
C LEU A 93 2.26 0.61 -4.46
N VAL A 94 2.74 -0.63 -4.60
CA VAL A 94 2.14 -1.59 -5.55
C VAL A 94 0.71 -1.94 -5.14
N ALA A 95 0.49 -2.22 -3.86
CA ALA A 95 -0.78 -2.70 -3.36
C ALA A 95 -1.90 -1.66 -3.50
N ASN A 96 -1.63 -0.36 -3.31
CA ASN A 96 -2.61 0.70 -3.54
C ASN A 96 -3.04 0.80 -5.01
N GLY A 97 -2.09 0.73 -5.95
CA GLY A 97 -2.41 0.69 -7.38
C GLY A 97 -3.15 -0.59 -7.78
N GLY A 98 -2.68 -1.73 -7.28
CA GLY A 98 -3.30 -3.03 -7.49
C GLY A 98 -4.72 -3.11 -6.94
N TYR A 99 -4.97 -2.49 -5.78
CA TYR A 99 -6.30 -2.40 -5.17
C TYR A 99 -7.28 -1.70 -6.09
N LEU A 100 -6.95 -0.51 -6.61
CA LEU A 100 -7.83 0.22 -7.54
C LEU A 100 -8.04 -0.54 -8.86
N ALA A 101 -6.99 -1.17 -9.38
CA ALA A 101 -7.10 -1.98 -10.59
C ALA A 101 -8.00 -3.21 -10.38
N LEU A 102 -7.87 -3.91 -9.25
CA LEU A 102 -8.72 -5.04 -8.89
C LEU A 102 -10.15 -4.61 -8.60
N ALA A 103 -10.35 -3.46 -7.96
CA ALA A 103 -11.66 -2.85 -7.75
C ALA A 103 -12.37 -2.51 -9.07
N TRP A 104 -11.62 -2.10 -10.09
CA TRP A 104 -12.15 -1.91 -11.44
C TRP A 104 -12.68 -3.22 -12.02
N ILE A 105 -11.89 -4.30 -11.89
CA ILE A 105 -12.19 -5.60 -12.49
C ILE A 105 -13.32 -6.31 -11.74
N SER A 106 -13.35 -6.22 -10.41
CA SER A 106 -14.38 -6.87 -9.59
C SER A 106 -15.74 -6.19 -9.71
N GLY A 107 -15.76 -4.88 -9.97
CA GLY A 107 -16.99 -4.10 -10.10
C GLY A 107 -17.82 -4.02 -8.81
N ASP A 108 -17.23 -4.34 -7.65
CA ASP A 108 -17.94 -4.24 -6.37
C ASP A 108 -18.13 -2.77 -5.99
N ARG A 109 -19.40 -2.36 -5.92
CA ARG A 109 -19.85 -0.99 -5.64
C ARG A 109 -19.31 -0.38 -4.34
N PHE A 110 -18.84 -1.20 -3.40
CA PHE A 110 -18.28 -0.70 -2.14
C PHE A 110 -16.80 -0.32 -2.24
N LEU A 111 -16.13 -0.75 -3.30
CA LEU A 111 -14.72 -0.46 -3.54
C LEU A 111 -14.52 0.91 -4.18
N ASP A 112 -13.31 1.41 -4.03
CA ASP A 112 -12.98 2.79 -4.40
C ASP A 112 -13.19 3.10 -5.87
N THR A 113 -12.81 2.18 -6.78
CA THR A 113 -12.85 2.50 -8.21
C THR A 113 -14.28 2.74 -8.71
N PRO A 114 -15.27 1.85 -8.47
CA PRO A 114 -16.66 2.16 -8.79
C PRO A 114 -17.15 3.44 -8.12
N ARG A 115 -16.83 3.67 -6.84
CA ARG A 115 -17.24 4.88 -6.11
C ARG A 115 -16.61 6.15 -6.66
N LEU A 116 -15.36 6.09 -7.13
CA LEU A 116 -14.66 7.20 -7.78
C LEU A 116 -15.34 7.54 -9.10
N LEU A 117 -15.68 6.55 -9.90
CA LEU A 117 -16.41 6.74 -11.16
C LEU A 117 -17.80 7.33 -10.93
N ASP A 118 -18.54 6.80 -9.93
CA ASP A 118 -19.86 7.31 -9.54
C ASP A 118 -19.79 8.75 -9.01
N ALA A 119 -18.71 9.11 -8.33
CA ALA A 119 -18.43 10.47 -7.86
C ALA A 119 -17.92 11.41 -8.98
N GLY A 120 -17.78 10.93 -10.21
CA GLY A 120 -17.39 11.73 -11.38
C GLY A 120 -15.89 11.81 -11.64
N ALA A 121 -15.07 10.91 -11.09
CA ALA A 121 -13.64 10.87 -11.39
C ALA A 121 -13.40 10.51 -12.86
N ASN A 122 -12.40 11.16 -13.47
CA ASN A 122 -11.99 10.82 -14.83
C ASN A 122 -11.29 9.44 -14.84
N PRO A 123 -11.75 8.45 -15.63
CA PRO A 123 -11.09 7.15 -15.77
C PRO A 123 -9.58 7.22 -16.04
N ALA A 124 -9.15 8.23 -16.80
CA ALA A 124 -7.74 8.41 -17.14
C ALA A 124 -6.87 8.70 -15.91
N THR A 125 -7.38 9.40 -14.90
CA THR A 125 -6.60 9.68 -13.67
C THR A 125 -6.44 8.42 -12.82
N ILE A 126 -7.47 7.57 -12.76
CA ILE A 126 -7.43 6.27 -12.09
C ILE A 126 -6.40 5.37 -12.79
N VAL A 127 -6.48 5.25 -14.12
CA VAL A 127 -5.53 4.45 -14.92
C VAL A 127 -4.10 4.95 -14.76
N LEU A 128 -3.89 6.27 -14.85
CA LEU A 128 -2.58 6.88 -14.66
C LEU A 128 -2.02 6.56 -13.26
N TYR A 129 -2.83 6.71 -12.22
CA TYR A 129 -2.44 6.37 -10.86
C TYR A 129 -2.04 4.90 -10.74
N CYS A 130 -2.87 3.97 -11.24
CA CYS A 130 -2.58 2.55 -11.23
C CYS A 130 -1.27 2.22 -11.96
N ILE A 131 -1.06 2.76 -13.17
CA ILE A 131 0.17 2.51 -13.93
C ILE A 131 1.39 3.01 -13.16
N VAL A 132 1.37 4.25 -12.68
CA VAL A 132 2.51 4.85 -11.98
C VAL A 132 2.85 4.07 -10.73
N THR A 133 1.87 3.77 -9.89
CA THR A 133 2.07 3.10 -8.60
C THR A 133 2.46 1.63 -8.76
N ILE A 134 1.83 0.89 -9.66
CA ILE A 134 2.16 -0.52 -9.91
C ILE A 134 3.56 -0.63 -10.52
N VAL A 135 3.89 0.16 -11.54
CA VAL A 135 5.19 0.06 -12.23
C VAL A 135 6.33 0.48 -11.30
N ALA A 136 6.23 1.66 -10.65
CA ALA A 136 7.27 2.13 -9.74
C ALA A 136 7.44 1.19 -8.54
N GLY A 137 6.33 0.81 -7.91
CA GLY A 137 6.35 -0.10 -6.78
C GLY A 137 6.90 -1.47 -7.17
N TYR A 138 6.56 -2.01 -8.36
CA TYR A 138 7.05 -3.33 -8.78
C TYR A 138 8.57 -3.33 -8.91
N VAL A 139 9.14 -2.28 -9.53
CA VAL A 139 10.59 -2.17 -9.72
C VAL A 139 11.31 -2.13 -8.36
N TRP A 140 10.84 -1.31 -7.43
CA TRP A 140 11.48 -1.15 -6.12
C TRP A 140 11.25 -2.37 -5.22
N PHE A 141 10.01 -2.85 -5.12
CA PHE A 141 9.66 -4.03 -4.33
C PHE A 141 10.40 -5.28 -4.83
N ARG A 142 10.56 -5.45 -6.15
CA ARG A 142 11.36 -6.55 -6.71
C ARG A 142 12.82 -6.46 -6.26
N SER A 143 13.41 -5.27 -6.26
CA SER A 143 14.78 -5.07 -5.76
C SER A 143 14.91 -5.47 -4.30
N ASP A 144 13.89 -5.17 -3.48
CA ASP A 144 13.87 -5.52 -2.06
C ASP A 144 13.70 -7.01 -1.82
N CYS A 145 12.79 -7.66 -2.55
CA CYS A 145 12.61 -9.11 -2.51
C CYS A 145 13.92 -9.85 -2.80
N ILE A 146 14.67 -9.43 -3.83
CA ILE A 146 15.97 -10.02 -4.17
C ILE A 146 16.93 -9.88 -2.97
N HIS A 147 17.05 -8.67 -2.42
CA HIS A 147 17.95 -8.42 -1.29
C HIS A 147 17.64 -9.29 -0.05
N PHE A 148 16.38 -9.42 0.34
CA PHE A 148 15.99 -10.19 1.54
C PHE A 148 16.03 -11.71 1.34
N LEU A 149 15.90 -12.20 0.10
CA LEU A 149 15.86 -13.62 -0.22
C LEU A 149 17.21 -14.19 -0.68
N THR A 150 18.12 -13.37 -1.21
CA THR A 150 19.46 -13.84 -1.64
C THR A 150 20.26 -14.34 -0.43
N PRO A 151 20.81 -15.57 -0.48
CA PRO A 151 21.74 -16.07 0.53
C PRO A 151 22.98 -15.19 0.58
N SER A 152 23.52 -14.96 1.79
CA SER A 152 24.86 -14.36 1.88
C SER A 152 25.84 -15.37 1.30
N PRO A 153 26.87 -14.92 0.54
CA PRO A 153 27.94 -15.82 0.16
C PRO A 153 28.49 -16.49 1.43
N PRO A 154 28.84 -17.79 1.36
CA PRO A 154 29.46 -18.46 2.49
C PRO A 154 30.67 -17.65 2.92
N ASP A 155 30.80 -17.37 4.23
CA ASP A 155 31.99 -16.77 4.80
C ASP A 155 33.20 -17.52 4.24
N GLU A 156 34.03 -16.81 3.47
CA GLU A 156 35.35 -17.27 3.12
C GLU A 156 36.05 -17.45 4.45
N LYS A 157 36.13 -18.71 4.91
CA LYS A 157 36.86 -19.08 6.11
C LYS A 157 38.22 -18.44 5.98
N GLN A 158 38.49 -17.54 6.91
CA GLN A 158 39.78 -16.95 7.13
C GLN A 158 40.71 -18.09 7.58
N ASP A 159 41.23 -18.85 6.62
CA ASP A 159 42.41 -19.69 6.79
C ASP A 159 43.58 -18.72 6.98
N SER A 160 43.70 -18.20 8.20
CA SER A 160 44.95 -17.63 8.67
C SER A 160 45.92 -18.81 8.83
N PRO A 161 47.05 -18.84 8.12
CA PRO A 161 48.12 -19.77 8.46
C PRO A 161 48.57 -19.41 9.88
N ALA A 162 48.62 -20.42 10.75
CA ALA A 162 49.36 -20.32 11.98
C ALA A 162 50.84 -20.42 11.63
N ASP A 163 51.56 -19.30 11.73
CA ASP A 163 53.02 -19.25 11.82
C ASP A 163 53.41 -18.25 12.92
#